data_AF-A0A348WCC2-F1
#
_entry.id   AF-A0A348WCC2-F1
#
_cell.length_a   1.000
_cell.length_b   1.000
_cell.length_c   1.000
_cell.angle_alpha   90.00
_cell.angle_beta   90.00
_cell.angle_gamma   90.00
#
_symmetry.space_group_name_H-M   'P 1'
#
loop_
_entity.id
_entity.type
_entity.pdbx_description
1 polymer ?
#
loop_
_entity_poly.entity_id
_entity_poly.type
_entity_poly.pdbx_seq_one_letter_code
_entity_poly.pdbx_strand_id
1 'polypeptide(L)' 'MIPIDLIQKTAETLMDKAAIEIPEDYLQGLQAAAKTEDGDLSSFVLEAMLENYKAAKEDGRAMCGDTGTPRWYVKMGNDT' A
#
# COMPACT_ATOMS: atom_id res chain seq x y z
N MET A 1 30.62 3.88 -7.31
CA MET A 1 29.95 4.18 -6.01
C MET A 1 28.57 4.82 -6.22
N ILE A 2 27.51 4.24 -5.62
CA ILE A 2 26.13 4.79 -5.69
C ILE A 2 26.00 5.96 -4.69
N PRO A 3 25.53 7.15 -5.09
CA PRO A 3 25.34 8.27 -4.16
C PRO A 3 24.33 7.96 -3.06
N ILE A 4 24.64 8.35 -1.82
CA ILE A 4 23.74 8.11 -0.66
C ILE A 4 22.40 8.86 -0.81
N ASP A 5 22.43 10.07 -1.36
CA ASP A 5 21.22 10.87 -1.59
C ASP A 5 20.24 10.18 -2.54
N LEU A 6 20.77 9.44 -3.52
CA LEU A 6 19.94 8.65 -4.44
C LEU A 6 19.26 7.49 -3.69
N ILE A 7 20.00 6.79 -2.82
CA ILE A 7 19.47 5.69 -2.01
C ILE A 7 18.40 6.21 -1.05
N GLN A 8 18.65 7.31 -0.35
CA GLN A 8 17.70 7.91 0.57
C GLN A 8 16.40 8.33 -0.15
N LYS A 9 16.51 9.09 -1.24
CA LYS A 9 15.34 9.54 -2.00
C LYS A 9 14.52 8.37 -2.56
N THR A 10 15.21 7.32 -3.01
CA THR A 10 14.57 6.09 -3.48
C THR A 10 13.84 5.39 -2.33
N ALA A 11 14.46 5.28 -1.17
CA ALA A 11 13.85 4.66 0.01
C ALA A 11 12.61 5.43 0.49
N GLU A 12 12.68 6.76 0.59
CA GLU A 12 11.54 7.62 0.95
C GLU A 12 10.38 7.42 -0.03
N THR A 13 10.64 7.49 -1.33
CA THR A 13 9.62 7.29 -2.37
C THR A 13 8.98 5.90 -2.29
N LEU A 14 9.77 4.86 -2.04
CA LEU A 14 9.26 3.49 -1.93
C LEU A 14 8.47 3.26 -0.64
N MET A 15 8.86 3.91 0.46
CA MET A 15 8.12 3.84 1.73
C MET A 15 6.77 4.55 1.64
N ASP A 16 6.71 5.73 1.02
CA ASP A 16 5.45 6.44 0.80
C ASP A 16 4.49 5.59 -0.02
N LYS A 17 4.99 5.01 -1.13
CA LYS A 17 4.19 4.07 -1.94
C LYS A 17 3.74 2.86 -1.15
N ALA A 18 4.62 2.23 -0.37
CA ALA A 18 4.26 1.05 0.42
C ALA A 18 3.22 1.35 1.52
N ALA A 19 3.19 2.57 2.06
CA ALA A 19 2.24 2.97 3.08
C ALA A 19 0.86 3.38 2.52
N ILE A 20 0.82 3.89 1.29
CA ILE A 20 -0.38 4.48 0.68
C ILE A 20 -0.99 3.55 -0.38
N GLU A 21 -0.17 2.97 -1.25
CA GLU A 21 -0.62 2.20 -2.40
C GLU A 21 -0.70 0.71 -2.05
N ILE A 22 -1.84 0.09 -2.37
CA ILE A 22 -1.98 -1.36 -2.45
C ILE A 22 -2.13 -1.74 -3.94
N PRO A 23 -1.58 -2.89 -4.37
CA PRO A 23 -1.76 -3.41 -5.72
C PRO A 23 -3.22 -3.43 -6.20
N GLU A 24 -3.43 -3.15 -7.49
CA GLU A 24 -4.76 -3.03 -8.10
C GLU A 24 -5.56 -4.34 -8.07
N ASP A 25 -4.89 -5.49 -8.14
CA ASP A 25 -5.51 -6.81 -8.03
C ASP A 25 -6.17 -7.03 -6.66
N TYR A 26 -5.59 -6.48 -5.58
CA TYR A 26 -6.21 -6.50 -4.27
C TYR A 26 -7.50 -5.66 -4.25
N LEU A 27 -7.49 -4.45 -4.82
CA LEU A 27 -8.67 -3.60 -4.88
C LEU A 27 -9.80 -4.28 -5.68
N GLN A 28 -9.46 -4.88 -6.82
CA GLN A 28 -10.41 -5.63 -7.64
C GLN A 28 -11.00 -6.83 -6.89
N GLY A 29 -10.17 -7.56 -6.14
CA GLY A 29 -10.62 -8.65 -5.27
C GLY A 29 -11.57 -8.16 -4.17
N LEU A 30 -11.25 -7.04 -3.53
CA LEU A 30 -12.08 -6.43 -2.49
C LEU A 30 -13.43 -5.97 -3.03
N GLN A 31 -13.45 -5.33 -4.19
CA GLN A 31 -14.69 -4.91 -4.88
C GLN A 31 -15.56 -6.12 -5.29
N ALA A 32 -14.92 -7.19 -5.78
CA ALA A 32 -15.62 -8.41 -6.14
C ALA A 32 -16.27 -9.06 -4.91
N ALA A 33 -15.54 -9.13 -3.79
CA ALA A 33 -16.05 -9.66 -2.52
C ALA A 33 -17.24 -8.83 -2.00
N ALA A 34 -17.11 -7.50 -1.97
CA ALA A 34 -18.18 -6.59 -1.52
C ALA A 34 -19.47 -6.78 -2.34
N LYS A 35 -19.34 -7.03 -3.64
CA LYS A 35 -20.48 -7.23 -4.55
C LYS A 35 -21.25 -8.53 -4.30
N THR A 36 -20.59 -9.57 -3.80
CA THR A 36 -21.18 -10.92 -3.64
C THR A 36 -21.53 -11.28 -2.20
N GLU A 37 -21.01 -10.55 -1.22
CA GLU A 37 -21.27 -10.79 0.20
C GLU A 37 -22.69 -10.38 0.59
N ASP A 38 -23.41 -11.29 1.27
CA ASP A 38 -24.80 -11.13 1.68
C ASP A 38 -24.98 -10.99 3.21
N GLY A 39 -23.92 -11.22 3.99
CA GLY A 39 -23.95 -11.04 5.44
C GLY A 39 -23.87 -9.57 5.85
N ASP A 40 -24.90 -9.06 6.54
CA ASP A 40 -25.03 -7.65 6.98
C ASP A 40 -23.72 -7.04 7.54
N LEU A 41 -23.09 -7.73 8.51
CA LEU A 41 -21.87 -7.23 9.15
C LEU A 41 -20.66 -7.30 8.21
N SER A 42 -20.54 -8.38 7.43
CA SER A 42 -19.42 -8.58 6.51
C SER A 42 -19.46 -7.55 5.38
N SER A 43 -20.63 -7.32 4.79
CA SER A 43 -20.84 -6.29 3.76
C SER A 43 -20.48 -4.91 4.29
N PHE A 44 -20.90 -4.55 5.51
CA PHE A 44 -20.52 -3.29 6.14
C PHE A 44 -19.00 -3.11 6.26
N VAL A 45 -18.28 -4.16 6.67
CA VAL A 45 -16.81 -4.11 6.79
C VAL A 45 -16.16 -3.92 5.43
N LEU A 46 -16.60 -4.65 4.41
CA LEU A 46 -16.04 -4.54 3.05
C LEU A 46 -16.26 -3.15 2.45
N GLU A 47 -17.44 -2.55 2.63
CA GLU A 47 -17.71 -1.18 2.20
C GLU A 47 -16.85 -0.17 2.96
N ALA A 48 -16.69 -0.30 4.27
CA ALA A 48 -15.81 0.56 5.06
C ALA A 48 -14.34 0.47 4.60
N MET A 49 -13.88 -0.72 4.22
CA MET A 49 -12.54 -0.91 3.64
C MET A 49 -12.42 -0.18 2.28
N LEU A 50 -13.44 -0.24 1.43
CA LEU A 50 -13.46 0.45 0.13
C LEU A 50 -13.49 1.97 0.29
N GLU A 51 -14.27 2.49 1.23
CA GLU A 51 -14.31 3.92 1.57
C GLU A 51 -12.94 4.40 2.06
N ASN A 52 -12.30 3.65 2.97
CA ASN A 52 -10.94 3.96 3.43
C ASN A 52 -9.94 3.94 2.28
N TYR A 53 -10.04 2.96 1.37
CA TYR A 53 -9.17 2.85 0.21
C TYR A 53 -9.24 4.10 -0.67
N LYS A 54 -10.45 4.59 -0.92
CA LYS A 54 -10.68 5.82 -1.69
C LYS A 54 -10.08 7.03 -0.98
N ALA A 55 -10.41 7.21 0.30
CA ALA A 55 -9.95 8.35 1.08
C ALA A 55 -8.41 8.39 1.20
N ALA A 56 -7.78 7.26 1.52
CA ALA A 56 -6.32 7.15 1.63
C ALA A 56 -5.61 7.52 0.32
N LYS A 57 -6.13 7.06 -0.82
CA LYS A 57 -5.55 7.34 -2.14
C LYS A 57 -5.77 8.79 -2.59
N GLU A 58 -6.94 9.37 -2.35
CA GLU A 58 -7.24 10.77 -2.69
C GLU A 58 -6.44 11.76 -1.81
N ASP A 59 -6.32 11.46 -0.51
CA ASP A 59 -5.62 12.32 0.45
C ASP A 59 -4.10 12.09 0.48
N GLY A 60 -3.59 11.04 -0.17
CA GLY A 60 -2.18 10.64 -0.10
C GLY A 60 -1.76 10.25 1.32
N ARG A 61 -2.62 9.54 2.05
CA ARG A 61 -2.42 9.14 3.44
C ARG A 61 -2.20 7.65 3.58
N ALA A 62 -1.55 7.25 4.67
CA ALA A 62 -1.33 5.85 4.97
C ALA A 62 -2.67 5.09 5.02
N MET A 63 -2.70 3.92 4.36
CA MET A 63 -3.88 3.07 4.25
C MET A 63 -4.30 2.49 5.63
N CYS A 64 -3.35 2.35 6.54
CA CYS A 64 -3.54 1.84 7.89
C CYS A 64 -2.85 2.77 8.90
N GLY A 65 -3.38 2.82 10.13
CA GLY A 65 -2.75 3.52 11.25
C GLY A 65 -1.43 2.87 11.70
N ASP A 66 -1.22 1.59 11.38
CA ASP A 66 0.07 0.91 11.48
C ASP A 66 0.72 0.83 10.09
N THR A 67 1.78 1.60 9.89
CA THR A 67 2.54 1.65 8.62
C THR A 67 3.54 0.50 8.47
N GLY A 68 3.65 -0.39 9.47
CA GLY A 68 4.58 -1.50 9.49
C GLY A 68 6.04 -1.08 9.72
N THR A 69 6.95 -2.02 9.47
CA THR A 69 8.41 -1.83 9.63
C THR A 69 9.11 -1.85 8.27
N PRO A 70 9.96 -0.85 7.95
CA PRO A 70 10.71 -0.82 6.69
C PRO A 70 11.54 -2.09 6.48
N ARG A 71 11.38 -2.74 5.32
CA ARG A 71 12.12 -3.94 4.95
C ARG A 71 12.59 -3.85 3.50
N TRP A 72 13.88 -4.07 3.29
CA TRP A 72 14.52 -3.93 1.99
C TRP A 72 15.11 -5.25 1.53
N TYR A 73 14.83 -5.63 0.28
CA TYR A 73 15.50 -6.72 -0.41
C TYR A 73 16.40 -6.12 -1.48
N VAL A 74 17.71 -6.16 -1.25
CA VAL A 74 18.69 -5.47 -2.09
C VAL A 74 19.51 -6.49 -2.86
N LYS A 75 19.57 -6.33 -4.18
CA LYS A 75 20.55 -7.02 -5.03
C LYS A 75 21.61 -6.00 -5.44
N MET A 76 22.82 -6.16 -4.93
CA MET A 76 23.95 -5.25 -5.19
C MET A 76 24.97 -5.94 -6.10
N GLY A 77 25.45 -5.23 -7.11
CA GLY A 77 26.58 -5.68 -7.95
C GLY A 77 27.91 -5.52 -7.21
N ASN A 78 28.93 -6.25 -7.66
CA ASN A 78 30.26 -6.26 -7.02
C ASN A 78 31.24 -5.25 -7.62
N ASP A 79 30.87 -4.56 -8.70
CA ASP A 79 31.71 -3.59 -9.38
C ASP A 79 31.67 -2.24 -8.64
N THR A 80 32.85 -1.65 -8.41
CA THR A 80 33.04 -0.46 -7.55
C THR A 80 33.03 0.85 -8.33
#